data_AF-A0A3D3BXH1-F1
#
_entry.id   AF-A0A3D3BXH1-F1
#
_cell.length_a   1.000
_cell.length_b   1.000
_cell.length_c   1.000
_cell.angle_alpha   90.00
_cell.angle_beta   90.00
_cell.angle_gamma   90.00
#
_symmetry.space_group_name_H-M   'P 1'
#
loop_
_entity.id
_entity.type
_entity.pdbx_description
1 polymer ?
#
loop_
_entity_poly.entity_id
_entity_poly.type
_entity_poly.pdbx_seq_one_letter_code
_entity_poly.pdbx_strand_id
1 'polypeptide(L)' 'MNDSSKTSGSNAASAAPSNFIRTLIAHDLENGKHGGRVHTRFPPEPNGYLHIGH' A
#
# COMPACT_ATOMS: atom_id res chain seq x y z
N MET A 1 8.65 -40.01 0.01
CA MET A 1 7.47 -39.25 -0.49
C MET A 1 6.86 -38.49 0.66
N ASN A 2 6.89 -37.15 0.63
CA ASN A 2 5.82 -36.34 1.21
C ASN A 2 5.81 -34.98 0.48
N ASP A 3 4.76 -34.81 -0.31
CA ASP A 3 4.35 -33.59 -0.98
C ASP A 3 3.94 -32.57 0.09
N SER A 4 4.48 -31.37 0.00
CA SER A 4 3.98 -30.20 0.72
C SER A 4 4.18 -29.00 -0.19
N SER A 5 3.38 -28.99 -1.25
CA SER A 5 2.89 -27.82 -1.98
C SER A 5 3.17 -26.49 -1.28
N LYS A 6 4.27 -25.84 -1.66
CA LYS A 6 4.48 -24.43 -1.38
C LYS A 6 3.55 -23.67 -2.32
N THR A 7 2.36 -23.30 -1.84
CA THR A 7 1.41 -22.46 -2.57
C THR A 7 2.09 -21.13 -2.88
N SER A 8 2.61 -21.03 -4.11
CA SER A 8 2.96 -19.76 -4.74
C SER A 8 1.67 -18.97 -4.91
N GLY A 9 1.40 -18.06 -3.96
CA GLY A 9 0.40 -17.03 -4.12
C GLY A 9 0.81 -16.11 -5.27
N SER A 10 0.43 -16.48 -6.49
CA SER A 10 0.52 -15.65 -7.68
C SER A 10 -0.43 -14.46 -7.51
N ASN A 11 0.02 -13.43 -6.81
CA ASN A 11 -0.66 -12.15 -6.84
C ASN A 11 -0.25 -11.47 -8.14
N ALA A 12 -0.91 -11.84 -9.23
CA ALA A 12 -0.85 -11.13 -10.49
C ALA A 12 -1.32 -9.70 -10.20
N ALA A 13 -0.35 -8.81 -9.96
CA ALA A 13 -0.57 -7.39 -9.90
C ALA A 13 -1.06 -6.96 -11.28
N SER A 14 -2.38 -7.05 -11.51
CA SER A 14 -3.08 -6.34 -12.58
C SER A 14 -2.50 -4.94 -12.60
N ALA A 15 -1.96 -4.50 -13.75
CA ALA A 15 -1.25 -3.24 -13.90
C ALA A 15 -2.08 -2.10 -13.29
N ALA A 16 -1.82 -1.82 -12.01
CA ALA A 16 -2.57 -0.81 -11.28
C ALA A 16 -2.23 0.52 -11.95
N PRO A 17 -3.21 1.42 -12.09
CA PRO A 17 -2.93 2.75 -12.62
C PRO A 17 -1.76 3.38 -11.87
N SER A 18 -0.90 4.08 -12.61
CA SER A 18 0.31 4.69 -12.04
C SER A 18 -0.06 5.61 -10.89
N ASN A 19 0.57 5.41 -9.73
CA ASN A 19 0.34 6.20 -8.53
C ASN A 19 1.68 6.75 -8.04
N PHE A 20 1.94 8.03 -8.36
CA PHE A 20 3.19 8.71 -8.03
C PHE A 20 3.48 8.78 -6.53
N ILE A 21 2.44 8.77 -5.67
CA ILE A 21 2.60 8.75 -4.21
C ILE A 21 3.29 7.46 -3.78
N ARG A 22 2.95 6.32 -4.40
CA ARG A 22 3.60 5.03 -4.11
C ARG A 22 5.07 5.04 -4.52
N THR A 23 5.40 5.64 -5.67
CA THR A 23 6.79 5.79 -6.13
C THR A 23 7.62 6.61 -5.15
N LEU A 24 7.07 7.73 -4.67
CA LEU A 24 7.76 8.59 -3.71
C LEU A 24 7.98 7.89 -2.37
N ILE A 25 6.98 7.15 -1.87
CA ILE A 25 7.09 6.36 -0.64
C ILE A 25 8.20 5.31 -0.77
N ALA A 26 8.28 4.60 -1.90
CA ALA A 26 9.33 3.60 -2.13
C ALA A 26 10.73 4.22 -2.06
N HIS A 27 10.92 5.35 -2.73
CA HIS A 27 12.18 6.09 -2.69
C HIS A 27 12.52 6.60 -1.27
N ASP A 28 11.55 7.12 -0.52
CA ASP A 28 11.77 7.59 0.86
C ASP A 28 12.10 6.43 1.83
N LEU A 29 11.57 5.23 1.58
CA LEU A 29 11.91 4.01 2.31
C LEU A 29 13.33 3.52 1.99
N GLU A 30 13.71 3.51 0.72
CA GLU A 30 15.07 3.14 0.27
C GLU A 30 16.13 4.07 0.87
N ASN A 31 15.83 5.36 0.97
CA ASN A 31 16.72 6.35 1.57
C ASN A 31 16.65 6.43 3.10
N GLY A 32 15.79 5.63 3.75
CA GLY A 32 15.66 5.59 5.21
C GLY A 32 15.15 6.88 5.86
N LYS A 33 14.57 7.80 5.09
CA LYS A 33 14.24 9.18 5.50
C LYS A 33 13.31 9.28 6.72
N HIS A 34 12.43 8.31 6.89
CA HIS A 34 11.42 8.27 7.97
C HIS A 34 11.63 7.10 8.94
N GLY A 35 12.87 6.65 9.12
CA GLY A 35 13.17 5.50 9.99
C GLY A 35 12.57 4.19 9.48
N GLY A 36 12.39 4.08 8.16
CA GLY A 36 11.85 2.90 7.49
C GLY A 36 10.36 2.64 7.69
N ARG A 37 9.60 3.60 8.25
CA ARG A 37 8.16 3.43 8.52
C ARG A 37 7.30 4.55 7.94
N VAL A 38 6.20 4.17 7.29
CA VAL A 38 5.21 5.09 6.73
C VAL A 38 4.01 5.20 7.68
N HIS A 39 3.53 6.43 7.91
CA HIS A 39 2.30 6.71 8.66
C HIS A 39 1.35 7.55 7.81
N THR A 40 0.23 6.98 7.39
CA THR A 40 -0.84 7.69 6.67
C THR A 40 -2.00 8.00 7.61
N ARG A 41 -2.76 9.04 7.27
CA ARG A 41 -3.97 9.42 8.01
C ARG A 41 -5.01 9.98 7.07
N PHE A 42 -6.27 9.67 7.36
CA PHE A 42 -7.44 10.27 6.76
C PHE A 42 -8.18 11.05 7.86
N PRO A 43 -8.14 12.40 7.83
CA PRO A 43 -8.78 13.24 8.84
C PRO A 43 -10.10 13.83 8.33
N PRO A 44 -11.20 13.05 8.24
CA PRO A 44 -12.50 13.60 7.90
C PRO A 44 -13.00 14.49 9.04
N GLU A 45 -13.72 15.54 8.70
CA GLU A 45 -14.34 16.39 9.70
C GLU A 45 -15.53 15.66 10.37
N PRO A 46 -15.75 15.83 11.69
CA PRO A 46 -16.79 15.13 12.43
C PRO A 46 -18.20 15.72 12.21
N ASN A 47 -18.41 16.43 11.09
CA ASN A 47 -19.61 17.21 10.78
C ASN A 47 -20.49 16.57 9.69
N GLY A 48 -20.21 15.35 9.26
CA GLY A 48 -20.97 14.68 8.20
C GLY A 48 -20.74 13.17 8.09
N TYR A 49 -21.43 12.55 7.13
CA TYR A 49 -21.28 11.13 6.78
C TYR A 49 -20.35 10.96 5.56
N LEU A 50 -19.56 9.89 5.55
CA LEU A 50 -18.74 9.52 4.40
C LEU A 50 -19.61 9.12 3.21
N HIS A 51 -19.15 9.41 2.01
CA HIS A 51 -19.78 9.00 0.75
C HIS A 51 -18.75 8.35 -0.17
N ILE A 52 -19.16 7.86 -1.36
CA ILE A 52 -18.33 7.04 -2.25
C ILE A 52 -16.99 7.65 -2.71
N GLY A 53 -16.81 8.97 -2.57
CA GLY A 53 -15.56 9.66 -2.88
C GLY A 53 -14.57 9.79 -1.71
N HIS A 54 -14.97 9.41 -0.49
CA HIS A 54 -14.09 9.28 0.68
C HIS A 54 -13.43 7.90 0.68
#